data_AF-A0A8T7E8A8-F1
#
_entry.id   AF-A0A8T7E8A8-F1
#
_cell.length_a   1.000
_cell.length_b   1.000
_cell.length_c   1.000
_cell.angle_alpha   90.00
_cell.angle_beta   90.00
_cell.angle_gamma   90.00
#
_symmetry.space_group_name_H-M   'P 1'
#
loop_
_entity.id
_entity.type
_entity.pdbx_description
1 polymer ?
#
loop_
_entity_poly.entity_id
_entity_poly.type
_entity_poly.pdbx_seq_one_letter_code
_entity_poly.pdbx_strand_id
1 'polypeptide(L)'
;MAQLSFFKQLDSSFPANKGAVDGRKLRGGYYTPVDLACFLVKWGVRQDTQRILEPSCGDGNFVVAILQHLHNHPTWTPEIVAVELQESELQEAQTRAVSFGQNGTKIDWMHQDFFAAYHLLQKDGGYDLIMGNPPFIRFQHFDEDSRNLAFGHLREVGYKPTKLANAWAAFVQLSIELLRENGRLAMVLPAELLQVTYAGELRTRLAKQFRHIVLIGFKQLVFPEIQQEVVLLLAEGKWEGNGRTSDIHTIELANGAALLNLPNLDTAVAHEPAKHNRQGMKWTSLFLDEPAFAALDEAEQVVGLRKLGQIAEVDVGIVTGRNKFFVLEEAERDALQAAPYTVPIIGRTAALKTSRFTQADFVDYTKQYPAYLLDLNGTSFASLPTPIQDYIQMGERENIHRGYKCRIRQRWFDVPSIAIPDAFLFRQIHRYPLLTINEAGATSTDTIHRVRFKPEINRRLLASIFFNSLTLAWAEVCGRSYGGGVLELEPREAEELPIPYDAEIEIDVEKVEELLRNGRALEALDYVDRIVLKDKFGFDAHLLKHIRCAWQQLRDRRIERK
;
A
#
# COMPACT_ATOMS: atom_id res chain seq x y z
N MET A 1 -37.34 0.43 -15.44
CA MET A 1 -38.20 1.29 -14.59
C MET A 1 -38.49 0.68 -13.21
N ALA A 2 -38.52 -0.64 -13.01
CA ALA A 2 -38.71 -1.26 -11.69
C ALA A 2 -37.49 -1.18 -10.74
N GLN A 3 -36.25 -1.10 -11.24
CA GLN A 3 -35.05 -0.97 -10.40
C GLN A 3 -34.87 0.42 -9.76
N LEU A 4 -35.38 1.48 -10.39
CA LEU A 4 -35.28 2.86 -9.88
C LEU A 4 -36.30 3.19 -8.78
N SER A 5 -37.42 2.46 -8.67
CA SER A 5 -38.38 2.66 -7.57
C SER A 5 -37.98 1.93 -6.29
N PHE A 6 -37.14 0.89 -6.38
CA PHE A 6 -36.64 0.14 -5.23
C PHE A 6 -35.67 0.98 -4.36
N PHE A 7 -34.77 1.76 -4.99
CA PHE A 7 -33.83 2.62 -4.27
C PHE A 7 -34.45 3.85 -3.61
N LYS A 8 -35.60 4.35 -4.08
CA LYS A 8 -36.32 5.44 -3.39
C LYS A 8 -37.08 5.00 -2.14
N GLN A 9 -37.41 3.71 -2.01
CA GLN A 9 -38.02 3.15 -0.80
C GLN A 9 -36.98 2.75 0.27
N LEU A 10 -35.71 2.61 -0.10
CA LEU A 10 -34.61 2.25 0.80
C LEU A 10 -34.29 3.33 1.85
N ASP A 11 -34.53 4.60 1.55
CA ASP A 11 -34.06 5.74 2.36
C ASP A 11 -34.96 6.03 3.58
N SER A 12 -36.22 5.57 3.60
CA SER A 12 -37.18 5.94 4.65
C SER A 12 -37.24 5.00 5.86
N SER A 13 -36.59 3.83 5.81
CA SER A 13 -36.64 2.81 6.87
C SER A 13 -35.27 2.31 7.35
N PHE A 14 -34.17 2.87 6.83
CA PHE A 14 -32.81 2.50 7.24
C PHE A 14 -32.25 3.52 8.25
N PRO A 15 -31.72 3.08 9.41
CA PRO A 15 -31.01 3.98 10.30
C PRO A 15 -29.79 4.56 9.59
N ALA A 16 -29.66 5.90 9.59
CA ALA A 16 -28.50 6.58 9.02
C ALA A 16 -27.20 6.21 9.75
N ASN A 17 -26.08 6.23 9.04
CA ASN A 17 -24.76 6.05 9.64
C ASN A 17 -24.51 7.07 10.75
N LYS A 18 -23.86 6.64 11.84
CA LYS A 18 -23.44 7.52 12.93
C LYS A 18 -22.36 8.50 12.46
N GLY A 19 -22.67 9.80 12.46
CA GLY A 19 -21.70 10.87 12.16
C GLY A 19 -20.41 10.75 12.99
N ALA A 20 -19.27 11.15 12.44
CA ALA A 20 -17.98 11.00 13.09
C ALA A 20 -17.86 11.82 14.37
N VAL A 21 -17.83 11.13 15.51
CA VAL A 21 -17.48 11.72 16.81
C VAL A 21 -15.96 11.67 16.99
N ASP A 22 -15.41 12.81 17.39
CA ASP A 22 -13.99 13.11 17.58
C ASP A 22 -13.39 12.20 18.67
N GLY A 23 -12.85 11.06 18.25
CA GLY A 23 -12.35 9.98 19.12
C GLY A 23 -11.96 8.70 18.37
N ARG A 24 -12.47 8.51 17.13
CA ARG A 24 -12.21 7.33 16.27
C ARG A 24 -10.77 7.17 15.77
N LYS A 25 -9.92 8.21 15.82
CA LYS A 25 -8.53 8.16 15.31
C LYS A 25 -7.62 7.17 16.05
N LEU A 26 -7.96 6.76 17.26
CA LEU A 26 -7.10 5.90 18.08
C LEU A 26 -7.35 4.39 17.91
N ARG A 27 -8.45 3.96 17.27
CA ARG A 27 -8.87 2.55 17.26
C ARG A 27 -9.29 1.97 15.91
N GLY A 28 -9.15 2.71 14.81
CA GLY A 28 -9.24 2.17 13.43
C GLY A 28 -10.54 1.47 13.01
N GLY A 29 -11.63 1.62 13.76
CA GLY A 29 -12.97 1.18 13.38
C GLY A 29 -13.65 2.24 12.53
N TYR A 30 -13.97 1.90 11.28
CA TYR A 30 -14.68 2.77 10.34
C TYR A 30 -15.99 2.11 9.94
N TYR A 31 -17.10 2.83 10.09
CA TYR A 31 -18.40 2.30 9.72
C TYR A 31 -18.50 2.13 8.21
N THR A 32 -18.77 0.89 7.79
CA THR A 32 -19.00 0.56 6.39
C THR A 32 -20.24 1.29 5.88
N PRO A 33 -20.17 2.02 4.75
CA PRO A 33 -21.36 2.60 4.13
C PRO A 33 -22.41 1.52 3.88
N VAL A 34 -23.68 1.83 4.17
CA VAL A 34 -24.81 0.91 4.04
C VAL A 34 -24.86 0.29 2.65
N ASP A 35 -24.67 1.10 1.60
CA ASP A 35 -24.68 0.65 0.20
C ASP A 35 -23.63 -0.44 -0.07
N LEU A 36 -22.44 -0.32 0.52
CA LEU A 36 -21.38 -1.32 0.40
C LEU A 36 -21.73 -2.62 1.14
N ALA A 37 -22.26 -2.50 2.37
CA ALA A 37 -22.71 -3.65 3.13
C ALA A 37 -23.82 -4.41 2.39
N CYS A 38 -24.84 -3.70 1.91
CA CYS A 38 -25.95 -4.27 1.14
C CYS A 38 -25.47 -4.97 -0.15
N PHE A 39 -24.48 -4.41 -0.85
CA PHE A 39 -23.91 -5.04 -2.03
C PHE A 39 -23.21 -6.37 -1.70
N LEU A 40 -22.35 -6.38 -0.68
CA LEU A 40 -21.63 -7.59 -0.26
C LEU A 40 -22.60 -8.67 0.27
N VAL A 41 -23.62 -8.26 1.02
CA VAL A 41 -24.69 -9.16 1.48
C VAL A 41 -25.45 -9.77 0.31
N LYS A 42 -25.84 -8.97 -0.68
CA LYS A 42 -26.56 -9.46 -1.85
C LYS A 42 -25.77 -10.50 -2.66
N TRP A 43 -24.44 -10.36 -2.71
CA TRP A 43 -23.57 -11.35 -3.35
C TRP A 43 -23.38 -12.60 -2.47
N GLY A 44 -23.13 -12.38 -1.18
CA GLY A 44 -22.68 -13.40 -0.24
C GLY A 44 -23.80 -14.28 0.32
N VAL A 45 -24.96 -13.71 0.65
CA VAL A 45 -26.10 -14.45 1.22
C VAL A 45 -26.94 -15.02 0.09
N ARG A 46 -26.95 -16.35 -0.03
CA ARG A 46 -27.76 -17.09 -1.01
C ARG A 46 -28.64 -18.10 -0.28
N GLN A 47 -29.52 -18.79 -1.02
CA GLN A 47 -30.45 -19.78 -0.46
C GLN A 47 -29.77 -20.91 0.33
N ASP A 48 -28.56 -21.28 -0.06
CA ASP A 48 -27.76 -22.34 0.57
C ASP A 48 -26.96 -21.85 1.78
N THR A 49 -26.96 -20.54 2.07
CA THR A 49 -26.25 -19.96 3.21
C THR A 49 -27.01 -20.29 4.50
N GLN A 50 -26.40 -21.07 5.38
CA GLN A 50 -26.96 -21.50 6.66
C GLN A 50 -26.25 -20.87 7.85
N ARG A 51 -24.94 -20.61 7.76
CA ARG A 51 -24.15 -20.05 8.87
C ARG A 51 -23.29 -18.88 8.42
N ILE A 52 -23.50 -17.73 9.04
CA ILE A 52 -22.80 -16.49 8.74
C ILE A 52 -22.01 -16.04 9.97
N LEU A 53 -20.74 -15.66 9.77
CA LEU A 53 -19.94 -14.96 10.78
C LEU A 53 -19.66 -13.53 10.34
N GLU A 54 -19.91 -12.59 11.24
CA GLU A 54 -19.35 -11.24 11.21
C GLU A 54 -18.34 -11.15 12.39
N PRO A 55 -17.03 -11.05 12.13
CA PRO A 55 -16.01 -11.17 13.17
C PRO A 55 -15.70 -9.86 13.93
N SER A 56 -16.25 -8.72 13.53
CA SER A 56 -16.00 -7.38 14.09
C SER A 56 -17.15 -6.42 13.79
N CYS A 57 -18.34 -6.66 14.37
CA CYS A 57 -19.59 -6.18 13.78
C CYS A 57 -19.88 -4.70 14.00
N GLY A 58 -19.14 -4.03 14.88
CA GLY A 58 -19.39 -2.64 15.23
C GLY A 58 -20.85 -2.41 15.63
N ASP A 59 -21.46 -1.37 15.06
CA ASP A 59 -22.87 -1.01 15.25
C ASP A 59 -23.85 -1.86 14.41
N GLY A 60 -23.38 -2.93 13.77
CA GLY A 60 -24.24 -3.92 13.13
C GLY A 60 -24.64 -3.63 11.69
N ASN A 61 -23.96 -2.75 10.94
CA ASN A 61 -24.30 -2.45 9.55
C ASN A 61 -24.45 -3.69 8.66
N PHE A 62 -23.55 -4.68 8.75
CA PHE A 62 -23.68 -5.95 8.02
C PHE A 62 -24.86 -6.79 8.51
N VAL A 63 -25.08 -6.88 9.83
CA VAL A 63 -26.20 -7.64 10.40
C VAL A 63 -27.54 -7.06 9.91
N VAL A 64 -27.70 -5.74 9.96
CA VAL A 64 -28.92 -5.06 9.47
C VAL A 64 -29.09 -5.27 7.96
N ALA A 65 -28.01 -5.19 7.17
CA ALA A 65 -28.07 -5.47 5.73
C ALA A 65 -28.47 -6.93 5.43
N ILE A 66 -27.97 -7.91 6.20
CA ILE A 66 -28.39 -9.32 6.10
C ILE A 66 -29.89 -9.42 6.38
N LEU A 67 -30.36 -8.89 7.51
CA LEU A 67 -31.79 -8.93 7.86
C LEU A 67 -32.65 -8.30 6.77
N GLN A 68 -32.24 -7.17 6.20
CA GLN A 68 -32.91 -6.56 5.06
C GLN A 68 -32.99 -7.47 3.84
N HIS A 69 -31.89 -8.13 3.49
CA HIS A 69 -31.87 -9.05 2.37
C HIS A 69 -32.84 -10.22 2.60
N LEU A 70 -32.89 -10.76 3.82
CA LEU A 70 -33.78 -11.85 4.21
C LEU A 70 -35.28 -11.48 4.21
N HIS A 71 -35.64 -10.20 4.34
CA HIS A 71 -37.05 -9.78 4.18
C HIS A 71 -37.58 -10.03 2.77
N ASN A 72 -36.70 -9.94 1.75
CA ASN A 72 -37.06 -10.29 0.37
C ASN A 72 -37.03 -11.80 0.12
N HIS A 73 -36.52 -12.59 1.07
CA HIS A 73 -36.36 -14.04 0.99
C HIS A 73 -36.80 -14.73 2.30
N PRO A 74 -38.10 -14.68 2.66
CA PRO A 74 -38.58 -15.07 3.99
C PRO A 74 -38.39 -16.54 4.34
N THR A 75 -38.08 -17.40 3.37
CA THR A 75 -37.75 -18.82 3.58
C THR A 75 -36.29 -19.05 3.97
N TRP A 76 -35.42 -18.03 3.86
CA TRP A 76 -34.01 -18.14 4.20
C TRP A 76 -33.85 -17.73 5.68
N THR A 77 -33.34 -18.66 6.49
CA THR A 77 -33.18 -18.46 7.94
C THR A 77 -31.78 -18.87 8.39
N PRO A 78 -30.72 -18.18 7.95
CA PRO A 78 -29.37 -18.48 8.41
C PRO A 78 -29.22 -18.23 9.91
N GLU A 79 -28.28 -18.91 10.55
CA GLU A 79 -27.76 -18.51 11.86
C GLU A 79 -26.63 -17.49 11.65
N ILE A 80 -26.66 -16.40 12.41
CA ILE A 80 -25.64 -15.34 12.37
C ILE A 80 -24.88 -15.36 13.69
N VAL A 81 -23.55 -15.34 13.62
CA VAL A 81 -22.68 -15.06 14.77
C VAL A 81 -22.06 -13.68 14.53
N ALA A 82 -22.21 -12.77 15.48
CA ALA A 82 -21.69 -11.41 15.41
C ALA A 82 -20.79 -11.13 16.61
N VAL A 83 -19.51 -10.86 16.36
CA VAL A 83 -18.49 -10.63 17.39
C VAL A 83 -18.13 -9.15 17.43
N GLU A 84 -18.10 -8.55 18.62
CA GLU A 84 -17.64 -7.17 18.80
C GLU A 84 -16.95 -7.02 20.15
N LEU A 85 -15.82 -6.30 20.14
CA LEU A 85 -14.99 -6.06 21.31
C LEU A 85 -15.59 -5.00 22.24
N GLN A 86 -16.30 -4.01 21.69
CA GLN A 86 -16.86 -2.89 22.44
C GLN A 86 -18.33 -3.12 22.76
N GLU A 87 -18.63 -3.28 24.04
CA GLU A 87 -19.98 -3.48 24.55
C GLU A 87 -21.00 -2.46 24.02
N SER A 88 -20.64 -1.17 23.97
CA SER A 88 -21.55 -0.12 23.51
C SER A 88 -21.93 -0.25 22.04
N GLU A 89 -21.00 -0.68 21.18
CA GLU A 89 -21.25 -0.89 19.76
C GLU A 89 -22.10 -2.15 19.56
N LEU A 90 -21.81 -3.23 20.30
CA LEU A 90 -22.61 -4.45 20.28
C LEU A 90 -24.07 -4.20 20.73
N GLN A 91 -24.27 -3.41 21.79
CA GLN A 91 -25.61 -3.02 22.26
C GLN A 91 -26.38 -2.20 21.20
N GLU A 92 -25.67 -1.32 20.48
CA GLU A 92 -26.25 -0.55 19.36
C GLU A 92 -26.65 -1.48 18.20
N ALA A 93 -25.79 -2.44 17.83
CA ALA A 93 -26.08 -3.46 16.83
C ALA A 93 -27.31 -4.30 17.17
N GLN A 94 -27.41 -4.75 18.43
CA GLN A 94 -28.57 -5.49 18.95
C GLN A 94 -29.86 -4.68 18.83
N THR A 95 -29.81 -3.42 19.26
CA THR A 95 -30.96 -2.50 19.19
C THR A 95 -31.43 -2.33 17.74
N ARG A 96 -30.50 -2.09 16.82
CA ARG A 96 -30.80 -1.91 15.39
C ARG A 96 -31.38 -3.18 14.76
N ALA A 97 -30.82 -4.34 15.07
CA ALA A 97 -31.32 -5.63 14.59
C ALA A 97 -32.76 -5.91 15.07
N VAL A 98 -33.07 -5.60 16.33
CA VAL A 98 -34.44 -5.71 16.88
C VAL A 98 -35.39 -4.75 16.19
N SER A 99 -34.99 -3.48 16.00
CA SER A 99 -35.81 -2.48 15.31
C SER A 99 -36.14 -2.86 13.87
N PHE A 100 -35.22 -3.55 13.18
CA PHE A 100 -35.42 -3.99 11.81
C PHE A 100 -36.31 -5.26 11.70
N GLY A 101 -36.22 -6.15 12.69
CA GLY A 101 -36.92 -7.43 12.72
C GLY A 101 -36.04 -8.58 12.22
N GLN A 102 -36.01 -9.69 12.98
CA GLN A 102 -35.09 -10.80 12.74
C GLN A 102 -35.67 -11.88 11.79
N ASN A 103 -36.97 -11.86 11.50
CA ASN A 103 -37.64 -12.80 10.59
C ASN A 103 -37.33 -14.30 10.87
N GLY A 104 -37.25 -14.68 12.15
CA GLY A 104 -36.90 -16.05 12.57
C GLY A 104 -35.40 -16.40 12.47
N THR A 105 -34.56 -15.48 12.01
CA THR A 105 -33.10 -15.61 11.98
C THR A 105 -32.55 -15.58 13.40
N LYS A 106 -31.77 -16.60 13.77
CA LYS A 106 -31.08 -16.64 15.06
C LYS A 106 -29.78 -15.86 14.96
N ILE A 107 -29.59 -14.89 15.87
CA ILE A 107 -28.35 -14.12 15.98
C ILE A 107 -27.71 -14.41 17.34
N ASP A 108 -26.48 -14.91 17.33
CA ASP A 108 -25.63 -15.06 18.49
C ASP A 108 -24.67 -13.86 18.58
N TRP A 109 -24.79 -13.10 19.68
CA TRP A 109 -24.04 -11.87 19.90
C TRP A 109 -22.92 -12.13 20.90
N MET A 110 -21.67 -11.96 20.48
CA MET A 110 -20.49 -12.23 21.29
C MET A 110 -19.76 -10.93 21.64
N HIS A 111 -19.84 -10.51 22.90
CA HIS A 111 -19.01 -9.43 23.44
C HIS A 111 -17.62 -9.97 23.80
N GLN A 112 -16.76 -10.11 22.79
CA GLN A 112 -15.40 -10.64 22.96
C GLN A 112 -14.46 -10.06 21.91
N ASP A 113 -13.16 -10.12 22.22
CA ASP A 113 -12.13 -10.06 21.19
C ASP A 113 -12.26 -11.27 20.25
N PHE A 114 -12.32 -11.03 18.93
CA PHE A 114 -12.34 -12.07 17.91
C PHE A 114 -11.21 -13.09 18.07
N PHE A 115 -10.00 -12.64 18.40
CA PHE A 115 -8.87 -13.55 18.57
C PHE A 115 -9.02 -14.42 19.82
N ALA A 116 -9.61 -13.89 20.90
CA ALA A 116 -9.96 -14.69 22.07
C ALA A 116 -11.13 -15.66 21.80
N ALA A 117 -12.10 -15.24 21.00
CA ALA A 117 -13.24 -16.06 20.59
C ALA A 117 -12.87 -17.13 19.55
N TYR A 118 -11.72 -17.04 18.89
CA TYR A 118 -11.35 -17.87 17.74
C TYR A 118 -11.51 -19.38 17.97
N HIS A 119 -11.02 -19.91 19.11
CA HIS A 119 -11.18 -21.34 19.43
C HIS A 119 -12.62 -21.75 19.73
N LEU A 120 -13.49 -20.84 20.17
CA LEU A 120 -14.91 -21.09 20.31
C LEU A 120 -15.58 -21.13 18.93
N LEU A 121 -15.20 -20.19 18.05
CA LEU A 121 -15.71 -20.10 16.67
C LEU A 121 -15.27 -21.27 15.79
N GLN A 122 -14.15 -21.92 16.10
CA GLN A 122 -13.70 -23.16 15.44
C GLN A 122 -14.59 -24.36 15.79
N LYS A 123 -15.23 -24.34 16.96
CA LYS A 123 -16.21 -25.37 17.35
C LYS A 123 -17.50 -25.03 16.61
N ASP A 124 -18.19 -26.05 16.10
CA ASP A 124 -19.45 -25.97 15.32
C ASP A 124 -19.35 -26.00 13.78
N GLY A 125 -18.39 -26.75 13.22
CA GLY A 125 -18.47 -27.21 11.81
C GLY A 125 -18.23 -26.14 10.73
N GLY A 126 -17.80 -24.93 11.11
CA GLY A 126 -17.42 -23.84 10.22
C GLY A 126 -18.59 -23.02 9.67
N TYR A 127 -18.26 -22.00 8.87
CA TYR A 127 -19.22 -21.03 8.33
C TYR A 127 -19.33 -21.11 6.80
N ASP A 128 -20.54 -20.89 6.26
CA ASP A 128 -20.78 -20.71 4.83
C ASP A 128 -20.19 -19.43 4.29
N LEU A 129 -20.32 -18.39 5.10
CA LEU A 129 -20.10 -17.03 4.71
C LEU A 129 -19.48 -16.31 5.88
N ILE A 130 -18.32 -15.72 5.65
CA ILE A 130 -17.73 -14.79 6.60
C ILE A 130 -17.62 -13.46 5.90
N MET A 131 -18.15 -12.41 6.52
CA MET A 131 -18.17 -11.08 5.95
C MET A 131 -17.99 -10.00 6.98
N GLY A 132 -17.57 -8.83 6.55
CA GLY A 132 -17.36 -7.72 7.48
C GLY A 132 -16.41 -6.64 6.97
N ASN A 133 -16.08 -5.75 7.88
CA ASN A 133 -15.05 -4.73 7.70
C ASN A 133 -14.10 -4.76 8.91
N PRO A 134 -13.03 -5.58 8.85
CA PRO A 134 -12.12 -5.74 9.96
C PRO A 134 -11.37 -4.43 10.30
N PRO A 135 -10.87 -4.26 11.53
CA PRO A 135 -10.25 -3.00 11.98
C PRO A 135 -8.91 -2.71 11.28
N PHE A 136 -8.70 -1.44 10.87
CA PHE A 136 -7.50 -1.00 10.12
C PHE A 136 -6.41 -0.44 11.06
N ILE A 137 -6.03 -1.21 12.09
CA ILE A 137 -5.07 -0.79 13.12
C ILE A 137 -3.70 -1.47 12.93
N ARG A 138 -2.61 -0.70 12.89
CA ARG A 138 -1.25 -1.26 12.95
C ARG A 138 -1.03 -1.99 14.29
N PHE A 139 -0.44 -3.19 14.28
CA PHE A 139 -0.23 -4.02 15.49
C PHE A 139 0.59 -3.36 16.62
N GLN A 140 1.30 -2.27 16.32
CA GLN A 140 2.03 -1.47 17.31
C GLN A 140 1.11 -0.70 18.26
N HIS A 141 -0.13 -0.46 17.84
CA HIS A 141 -1.16 0.25 18.59
C HIS A 141 -2.25 -0.68 19.11
N PHE A 142 -2.06 -1.99 18.95
CA PHE A 142 -2.99 -3.01 19.39
C PHE A 142 -2.64 -3.48 20.80
N ASP A 143 -3.65 -3.95 21.52
CA ASP A 143 -3.47 -4.60 22.82
C ASP A 143 -2.50 -5.79 22.68
N GLU A 144 -1.60 -5.94 23.66
CA GLU A 144 -0.53 -6.93 23.57
C GLU A 144 -1.05 -8.37 23.69
N ASP A 145 -2.05 -8.60 24.53
CA ASP A 145 -2.61 -9.94 24.74
C ASP A 145 -3.37 -10.40 23.50
N SER A 146 -4.22 -9.52 22.97
CA SER A 146 -4.95 -9.75 21.73
C SER A 146 -4.01 -10.04 20.54
N ARG A 147 -2.91 -9.28 20.44
CA ARG A 147 -1.85 -9.53 19.43
C ARG A 147 -1.19 -10.90 19.61
N ASN A 148 -0.90 -11.30 20.85
CA ASN A 148 -0.25 -12.58 21.13
C ASN A 148 -1.15 -13.75 20.78
N LEU A 149 -2.46 -13.65 21.06
CA LEU A 149 -3.47 -14.63 20.64
C LEU A 149 -3.52 -14.75 19.11
N ALA A 150 -3.70 -13.63 18.41
CA ALA A 150 -3.71 -13.61 16.95
C ALA A 150 -2.46 -14.28 16.35
N PHE A 151 -1.28 -13.96 16.88
CA PHE A 151 -0.02 -14.54 16.41
C PHE A 151 0.11 -16.03 16.75
N GLY A 152 -0.45 -16.47 17.88
CA GLY A 152 -0.56 -17.88 18.25
C GLY A 152 -1.35 -18.65 17.19
N HIS A 153 -2.60 -18.26 16.97
CA HIS A 153 -3.49 -18.93 16.01
C HIS A 153 -2.93 -18.90 14.58
N LEU A 154 -2.37 -17.77 14.14
CA LEU A 154 -1.76 -17.68 12.81
C LEU A 154 -0.61 -18.67 12.62
N ARG A 155 0.23 -18.88 13.65
CA ARG A 155 1.31 -19.87 13.58
C ARG A 155 0.78 -21.30 13.57
N GLU A 156 -0.28 -21.59 14.32
CA GLU A 156 -0.92 -22.91 14.35
C GLU A 156 -1.44 -23.34 12.97
N VAL A 157 -1.97 -22.39 12.19
CA VAL A 157 -2.49 -22.63 10.83
C VAL A 157 -1.46 -22.34 9.71
N GLY A 158 -0.19 -22.16 10.09
CA GLY A 158 0.95 -22.13 9.17
C GLY A 158 1.32 -20.77 8.56
N TYR A 159 0.80 -19.66 9.08
CA TYR A 159 1.25 -18.31 8.70
C TYR A 159 2.47 -17.84 9.52
N LYS A 160 3.21 -16.87 8.98
CA LYS A 160 4.34 -16.21 9.63
C LYS A 160 3.99 -14.75 9.95
N PRO A 161 3.32 -14.49 11.10
CA PRO A 161 2.90 -13.14 11.45
C PRO A 161 4.10 -12.21 11.73
N THR A 162 3.92 -10.91 11.48
CA THR A 162 4.91 -9.87 11.74
C THR A 162 4.31 -8.69 12.49
N LYS A 163 5.08 -8.08 13.41
CA LYS A 163 4.66 -6.88 14.16
C LYS A 163 4.49 -5.62 13.27
N LEU A 164 4.92 -5.69 12.01
CA LEU A 164 4.71 -4.64 11.01
C LEU A 164 3.33 -4.73 10.33
N ALA A 165 2.60 -5.83 10.49
CA ALA A 165 1.30 -6.02 9.86
C ALA A 165 0.23 -5.14 10.51
N ASN A 166 -0.91 -5.07 9.83
CA ASN A 166 -2.14 -4.46 10.31
C ASN A 166 -3.11 -5.58 10.75
N ALA A 167 -3.94 -5.30 11.75
CA ALA A 167 -4.85 -6.26 12.37
C ALA A 167 -5.79 -6.92 11.35
N TRP A 168 -6.28 -6.18 10.35
CA TRP A 168 -7.17 -6.70 9.31
C TRP A 168 -6.63 -7.98 8.65
N ALA A 169 -5.31 -8.11 8.48
CA ALA A 169 -4.73 -9.27 7.83
C ALA A 169 -4.94 -10.55 8.65
N ALA A 170 -4.79 -10.45 9.98
CA ALA A 170 -5.04 -11.58 10.88
C ALA A 170 -6.52 -11.96 10.92
N PHE A 171 -7.42 -10.96 10.93
CA PHE A 171 -8.87 -11.20 10.81
C PHE A 171 -9.20 -12.01 9.56
N VAL A 172 -8.69 -11.59 8.40
CA VAL A 172 -8.96 -12.27 7.13
C VAL A 172 -8.35 -13.67 7.11
N GLN A 173 -7.07 -13.80 7.51
CA GLN A 173 -6.38 -15.09 7.54
C GLN A 173 -7.10 -16.11 8.40
N LEU A 174 -7.50 -15.74 9.63
CA LEU A 174 -8.22 -16.63 10.53
C LEU A 174 -9.66 -16.86 10.08
N SER A 175 -10.32 -15.88 9.44
CA SER A 175 -11.63 -16.07 8.82
C SER A 175 -11.59 -17.13 7.71
N ILE A 176 -10.53 -17.16 6.89
CA ILE A 176 -10.36 -18.20 5.88
C ILE A 176 -10.34 -19.59 6.52
N GLU A 177 -9.67 -19.76 7.66
CA GLU A 177 -9.60 -21.05 8.37
C GLU A 177 -10.92 -21.46 9.04
N LEU A 178 -11.82 -20.50 9.32
CA LEU A 178 -13.16 -20.76 9.88
C LEU A 178 -14.21 -21.12 8.81
N LEU A 179 -13.91 -20.87 7.53
CA LEU A 179 -14.81 -21.20 6.43
C LEU A 179 -14.84 -22.71 6.14
N ARG A 180 -16.03 -23.22 5.84
CA ARG A 180 -16.20 -24.61 5.35
C ARG A 180 -15.83 -24.75 3.87
N GLU A 181 -15.72 -25.99 3.41
CA GLU A 181 -15.60 -26.31 1.98
C GLU A 181 -16.75 -25.66 1.19
N ASN A 182 -16.44 -25.08 0.03
CA ASN A 182 -17.29 -24.23 -0.79
C ASN A 182 -17.77 -22.92 -0.13
N GLY A 183 -17.24 -22.54 1.03
CA GLY A 183 -17.55 -21.30 1.72
C GLY A 183 -17.14 -20.04 0.93
N ARG A 184 -17.66 -18.89 1.39
CA ARG A 184 -17.52 -17.57 0.78
C ARG A 184 -16.96 -16.55 1.77
N LEU A 185 -16.11 -15.67 1.29
CA LEU A 185 -15.53 -14.55 2.03
C LEU A 185 -15.91 -13.24 1.34
N ALA A 186 -16.53 -12.30 2.07
CA ALA A 186 -16.88 -10.97 1.56
C ALA A 186 -16.41 -9.87 2.51
N MET A 187 -15.30 -9.20 2.20
CA MET A 187 -14.66 -8.25 3.14
C MET A 187 -14.39 -6.89 2.49
N VAL A 188 -14.57 -5.83 3.28
CA VAL A 188 -14.02 -4.49 2.98
C VAL A 188 -12.62 -4.43 3.55
N LEU A 189 -11.59 -4.29 2.71
CA LEU A 189 -10.19 -4.35 3.13
C LEU A 189 -9.41 -3.13 2.66
N PRO A 190 -8.31 -2.76 3.33
CA PRO A 190 -7.43 -1.72 2.80
C PRO A 190 -6.80 -2.19 1.49
N ALA A 191 -6.57 -1.26 0.56
CA ALA A 191 -5.81 -1.52 -0.67
C ALA A 191 -4.37 -2.02 -0.39
N GLU A 192 -3.90 -1.92 0.85
CA GLU A 192 -2.69 -2.59 1.33
C GLU A 192 -2.66 -4.09 0.96
N LEU A 193 -3.81 -4.79 0.94
CA LEU A 193 -3.92 -6.17 0.47
C LEU A 193 -3.22 -6.38 -0.87
N LEU A 194 -3.29 -5.40 -1.77
CA LEU A 194 -2.76 -5.52 -3.13
C LEU A 194 -1.23 -5.47 -3.17
N GLN A 195 -0.60 -4.71 -2.26
CA GLN A 195 0.77 -4.24 -2.46
C GLN A 195 1.72 -4.47 -1.28
N VAL A 196 1.25 -4.61 -0.04
CA VAL A 196 2.17 -4.73 1.11
C VAL A 196 2.78 -6.12 1.19
N THR A 197 4.04 -6.19 1.64
CA THR A 197 4.80 -7.45 1.71
C THR A 197 4.21 -8.41 2.74
N TYR A 198 3.75 -7.91 3.89
CA TYR A 198 3.22 -8.76 4.97
C TYR A 198 1.94 -9.49 4.57
N ALA A 199 1.19 -9.00 3.57
CA ALA A 199 0.00 -9.66 3.04
C ALA A 199 0.32 -10.69 1.94
N GLY A 200 1.59 -10.93 1.62
CA GLY A 200 1.99 -11.88 0.57
C GLY A 200 1.55 -13.33 0.83
N GLU A 201 1.65 -13.80 2.08
CA GLU A 201 1.15 -15.14 2.45
C GLU A 201 -0.37 -15.22 2.36
N LEU A 202 -1.08 -14.16 2.76
CA LEU A 202 -2.54 -14.08 2.61
C LEU A 202 -2.96 -14.12 1.13
N ARG A 203 -2.34 -13.32 0.26
CA ARG A 203 -2.58 -13.37 -1.20
C ARG A 203 -2.35 -14.77 -1.76
N THR A 204 -1.26 -15.41 -1.36
CA THR A 204 -0.93 -16.78 -1.79
C THR A 204 -1.99 -17.77 -1.31
N ARG A 205 -2.49 -17.62 -0.08
CA ARG A 205 -3.52 -18.50 0.46
C ARG A 205 -4.85 -18.30 -0.27
N LEU A 206 -5.31 -17.06 -0.40
CA LEU A 206 -6.53 -16.73 -1.16
C LEU A 206 -6.50 -17.36 -2.55
N ALA A 207 -5.41 -17.13 -3.31
CA ALA A 207 -5.27 -17.65 -4.66
C ALA A 207 -5.15 -19.18 -4.78
N LYS A 208 -4.90 -19.87 -3.67
CA LYS A 208 -4.76 -21.33 -3.62
C LYS A 208 -5.92 -22.05 -2.96
N GLN A 209 -6.79 -21.34 -2.23
CA GLN A 209 -7.88 -21.95 -1.47
C GLN A 209 -9.26 -21.54 -1.96
N PHE A 210 -9.40 -20.68 -2.99
CA PHE A 210 -10.70 -20.28 -3.53
C PHE A 210 -10.80 -20.55 -5.03
N ARG A 211 -11.99 -20.90 -5.53
CA ARG A 211 -12.24 -21.08 -6.98
C ARG A 211 -12.18 -19.77 -7.72
N HIS A 212 -12.86 -18.78 -7.19
CA HIS A 212 -13.12 -17.56 -7.88
C HIS A 212 -12.98 -16.40 -6.91
N ILE A 213 -12.23 -15.38 -7.32
CA ILE A 213 -12.00 -14.17 -6.54
C ILE A 213 -12.34 -12.97 -7.41
N VAL A 214 -13.14 -12.06 -6.86
CA VAL A 214 -13.40 -10.76 -7.45
C VAL A 214 -12.84 -9.70 -6.52
N LEU A 215 -12.00 -8.82 -7.09
CA LEU A 215 -11.46 -7.64 -6.42
C LEU A 215 -12.12 -6.41 -7.02
N ILE A 216 -12.82 -5.62 -6.22
CA ILE A 216 -13.43 -4.36 -6.66
C ILE A 216 -12.65 -3.20 -6.06
N GLY A 217 -11.98 -2.43 -6.92
CA GLY A 217 -11.28 -1.20 -6.58
C GLY A 217 -12.10 0.04 -6.92
N PHE A 218 -11.66 1.18 -6.38
CA PHE A 218 -12.31 2.47 -6.60
C PHE A 218 -11.28 3.53 -7.02
N LYS A 219 -11.66 4.37 -7.98
CA LYS A 219 -10.88 5.56 -8.40
C LYS A 219 -11.03 6.74 -7.44
N GLN A 220 -12.01 6.76 -6.56
CA GLN A 220 -12.20 7.80 -5.55
C GLN A 220 -12.29 7.16 -4.17
N LEU A 221 -11.92 7.91 -3.14
CA LEU A 221 -12.05 7.45 -1.76
C LEU A 221 -13.51 7.17 -1.43
N VAL A 222 -13.82 5.91 -1.08
CA VAL A 222 -15.18 5.51 -0.68
C VAL A 222 -15.55 6.07 0.69
N PHE A 223 -14.55 6.36 1.51
CA PHE A 223 -14.68 6.94 2.83
C PHE A 223 -14.00 8.33 2.82
N PRO A 224 -14.73 9.42 2.52
CA PRO A 224 -14.12 10.74 2.30
C PRO A 224 -13.38 11.29 3.52
N GLU A 225 -13.81 10.88 4.71
CA GLU A 225 -13.23 11.32 5.99
C GLU A 225 -11.87 10.67 6.29
N ILE A 226 -11.46 9.65 5.52
CA ILE A 226 -10.19 8.96 5.68
C ILE A 226 -9.43 8.87 4.36
N GLN A 227 -8.12 9.11 4.42
CA GLN A 227 -7.23 8.96 3.26
C GLN A 227 -6.81 7.49 3.04
N GLN A 228 -7.67 6.54 3.40
CA GLN A 228 -7.41 5.11 3.27
C GLN A 228 -8.19 4.55 2.08
N GLU A 229 -7.44 4.04 1.10
CA GLU A 229 -8.02 3.32 -0.02
C GLU A 229 -8.49 1.93 0.41
N VAL A 230 -9.63 1.51 -0.15
CA VAL A 230 -10.24 0.22 0.11
C VAL A 230 -10.41 -0.60 -1.17
N VAL A 231 -10.43 -1.92 -0.99
CA VAL A 231 -10.77 -2.92 -2.00
C VAL A 231 -11.84 -3.82 -1.41
N LEU A 232 -12.85 -4.17 -2.20
CA LEU A 232 -13.78 -5.23 -1.82
C LEU A 232 -13.19 -6.56 -2.27
N LEU A 233 -13.08 -7.50 -1.34
CA LEU A 233 -12.66 -8.87 -1.61
C LEU A 233 -13.91 -9.77 -1.56
N LEU A 234 -14.25 -10.38 -2.68
CA LEU A 234 -15.31 -11.39 -2.78
C LEU A 234 -14.66 -12.69 -3.27
N ALA A 235 -14.52 -13.69 -2.39
CA ALA A 235 -13.90 -14.97 -2.73
C ALA A 235 -14.88 -16.12 -2.46
N GLU A 236 -15.10 -17.00 -3.43
CA GLU A 236 -16.06 -18.09 -3.31
C GLU A 236 -15.49 -19.45 -3.72
N GLY A 237 -16.15 -20.50 -3.22
CA GLY A 237 -15.76 -21.86 -3.51
C GLY A 237 -14.49 -22.25 -2.79
N LYS A 238 -14.41 -21.99 -1.47
CA LYS A 238 -13.27 -22.43 -0.66
C LYS A 238 -12.97 -23.92 -0.88
N TRP A 239 -11.72 -24.32 -0.98
CA TRP A 239 -11.30 -25.71 -0.98
C TRP A 239 -10.04 -25.93 -0.13
N GLU A 240 -9.79 -27.19 0.26
CA GLU A 240 -8.56 -27.60 0.96
C GLU A 240 -7.59 -28.46 0.10
N GLY A 241 -7.90 -28.66 -1.18
CA GLY A 241 -7.04 -29.39 -2.13
C GLY A 241 -5.82 -28.61 -2.66
N ASN A 242 -4.80 -29.35 -3.11
CA ASN A 242 -3.63 -28.82 -3.82
C ASN A 242 -3.82 -28.91 -5.34
N GLY A 243 -3.22 -27.97 -6.09
CA GLY A 243 -3.06 -28.08 -7.55
C GLY A 243 -4.02 -27.25 -8.41
N ARG A 244 -4.86 -26.40 -7.80
CA ARG A 244 -5.67 -25.41 -8.51
C ARG A 244 -5.29 -24.00 -8.09
N THR A 245 -5.33 -23.07 -9.03
CA THR A 245 -5.22 -21.62 -8.80
C THR A 245 -6.58 -20.97 -9.01
N SER A 246 -6.88 -19.93 -8.23
CA SER A 246 -8.09 -19.14 -8.40
C SER A 246 -8.12 -18.44 -9.76
N ASP A 247 -9.31 -18.38 -10.35
CA ASP A 247 -9.64 -17.37 -11.35
C ASP A 247 -9.87 -16.04 -10.62
N ILE A 248 -9.07 -15.02 -10.91
CA ILE A 248 -9.15 -13.71 -10.26
C ILE A 248 -9.59 -12.66 -11.28
N HIS A 249 -10.70 -11.99 -10.98
CA HIS A 249 -11.23 -10.87 -11.76
C HIS A 249 -11.08 -9.57 -10.98
N THR A 250 -10.86 -8.49 -11.71
CA THR A 250 -10.73 -7.14 -11.13
C THR A 250 -11.74 -6.22 -11.77
N ILE A 251 -12.46 -5.45 -10.97
CA ILE A 251 -13.36 -4.41 -11.44
C ILE A 251 -12.91 -3.08 -10.87
N GLU A 252 -12.83 -2.06 -11.72
CA GLU A 252 -12.47 -0.70 -11.35
C GLU A 252 -13.69 0.22 -11.42
N LEU A 253 -14.14 0.74 -10.28
CA LEU A 253 -15.27 1.65 -10.23
C LEU A 253 -14.83 3.10 -10.03
N ALA A 254 -15.64 4.05 -10.50
CA ALA A 254 -15.34 5.47 -10.27
C ALA A 254 -15.38 5.82 -8.78
N ASN A 255 -16.41 5.36 -8.04
CA ASN A 255 -16.61 5.64 -6.62
C ASN A 255 -17.64 4.67 -6.01
N GLY A 256 -17.93 4.84 -4.72
CA GLY A 256 -18.93 4.02 -4.01
C GLY A 256 -20.34 4.08 -4.64
N ALA A 257 -20.76 5.21 -5.20
CA ALA A 257 -22.07 5.33 -5.85
C ALA A 257 -22.16 4.53 -7.17
N ALA A 258 -21.04 4.37 -7.87
CA ALA A 258 -21.00 3.54 -9.09
C ALA A 258 -21.30 2.05 -8.80
N LEU A 259 -21.06 1.60 -7.56
CA LEU A 259 -21.41 0.26 -7.10
C LEU A 259 -22.91 -0.03 -7.22
N LEU A 260 -23.76 0.98 -6.96
CA LEU A 260 -25.22 0.88 -7.04
C LEU A 260 -25.72 0.73 -8.48
N ASN A 261 -24.92 1.19 -9.45
CA ASN A 261 -25.21 1.12 -10.88
C ASN A 261 -24.56 -0.11 -11.54
N LEU A 262 -23.78 -0.90 -10.80
CA LEU A 262 -23.20 -2.11 -11.34
C LEU A 262 -24.35 -3.04 -11.77
N PRO A 263 -24.36 -3.55 -13.02
CA PRO A 263 -25.21 -4.68 -13.35
C PRO A 263 -24.90 -5.85 -12.41
N ASN A 264 -25.68 -6.94 -12.46
CA ASN A 264 -25.37 -8.14 -11.68
C ASN A 264 -23.86 -8.46 -11.77
N LEU A 265 -23.20 -8.65 -10.62
CA LEU A 265 -21.76 -8.87 -10.54
C LEU A 265 -21.30 -9.99 -11.48
N ASP A 266 -22.08 -11.06 -11.61
CA ASP A 266 -21.78 -12.17 -12.53
C ASP A 266 -21.69 -11.70 -13.98
N THR A 267 -22.56 -10.76 -14.38
CA THR A 267 -22.55 -10.16 -15.72
C THR A 267 -21.36 -9.22 -15.90
N ALA A 268 -21.03 -8.44 -14.87
CA ALA A 268 -19.86 -7.57 -14.92
C ALA A 268 -18.57 -8.39 -15.05
N VAL A 269 -18.45 -9.47 -14.27
CA VAL A 269 -17.30 -10.39 -14.29
C VAL A 269 -17.20 -11.16 -15.60
N ALA A 270 -18.32 -11.54 -16.23
CA ALA A 270 -18.31 -12.27 -17.51
C ALA A 270 -17.62 -11.50 -18.66
N HIS A 271 -17.44 -10.19 -18.53
CA HIS A 271 -16.73 -9.36 -19.48
C HIS A 271 -15.26 -9.11 -19.10
N GLU A 272 -14.83 -9.57 -17.95
CA GLU A 272 -13.47 -9.41 -17.45
C GLU A 272 -12.66 -10.70 -17.65
N PRO A 273 -11.41 -10.62 -18.15
CA PRO A 273 -10.56 -11.78 -18.29
C PRO A 273 -10.13 -12.31 -16.92
N ALA A 274 -10.13 -13.63 -16.77
CA ALA A 274 -9.60 -14.30 -15.59
C ALA A 274 -8.06 -14.19 -15.56
N LYS A 275 -7.52 -13.74 -14.43
CA LYS A 275 -6.08 -13.67 -14.18
C LYS A 275 -5.69 -14.62 -13.05
N HIS A 276 -4.41 -14.98 -13.00
CA HIS A 276 -3.90 -15.95 -12.04
C HIS A 276 -2.78 -15.36 -11.20
N ASN A 277 -2.80 -15.68 -9.91
CA ASN A 277 -1.72 -15.26 -9.00
C ASN A 277 -0.44 -16.05 -9.24
N ARG A 278 0.69 -15.34 -9.32
CA ARG A 278 2.03 -15.93 -9.33
C ARG A 278 2.68 -15.79 -7.95
N GLN A 279 3.63 -16.67 -7.64
CA GLN A 279 4.32 -16.62 -6.34
C GLN A 279 5.08 -15.29 -6.20
N GLY A 280 4.87 -14.59 -5.08
CA GLY A 280 5.53 -13.29 -4.82
C GLY A 280 4.89 -12.10 -5.55
N MET A 281 3.93 -12.33 -6.44
CA MET A 281 3.25 -11.27 -7.20
C MET A 281 2.46 -10.33 -6.28
N LYS A 282 2.52 -9.03 -6.58
CA LYS A 282 1.63 -8.04 -5.99
C LYS A 282 0.38 -7.92 -6.87
N TRP A 283 -0.79 -7.92 -6.23
CA TRP A 283 -2.09 -7.91 -6.91
C TRP A 283 -2.45 -6.57 -7.54
N THR A 284 -1.64 -5.51 -7.34
CA THR A 284 -1.76 -4.26 -8.10
C THR A 284 -1.74 -4.51 -9.62
N SER A 285 -0.90 -5.44 -10.07
CA SER A 285 -0.81 -5.85 -11.48
C SER A 285 -2.11 -6.46 -12.04
N LEU A 286 -2.98 -7.03 -11.19
CA LEU A 286 -4.23 -7.63 -11.65
C LEU A 286 -5.21 -6.60 -12.22
N PHE A 287 -5.03 -5.31 -11.91
CA PHE A 287 -5.85 -4.21 -12.46
C PHE A 287 -5.42 -3.76 -13.86
N LEU A 288 -4.39 -4.38 -14.44
CA LEU A 288 -4.03 -4.19 -15.84
C LEU A 288 -5.04 -4.87 -16.76
N ASP A 289 -5.19 -4.37 -17.98
CA ASP A 289 -5.84 -5.15 -19.04
C ASP A 289 -5.02 -6.42 -19.37
N GLU A 290 -5.66 -7.37 -20.07
CA GLU A 290 -5.02 -8.65 -20.38
C GLU A 290 -3.72 -8.51 -21.19
N PRO A 291 -3.66 -7.68 -22.27
CA PRO A 291 -2.40 -7.50 -22.99
C PRO A 291 -1.27 -6.91 -22.15
N ALA A 292 -1.54 -5.91 -21.31
CA ALA A 292 -0.54 -5.31 -20.44
C ALA A 292 -0.10 -6.26 -19.32
N PHE A 293 -1.03 -7.02 -18.73
CA PHE A 293 -0.71 -8.05 -17.74
C PHE A 293 0.19 -9.14 -18.33
N ALA A 294 -0.19 -9.69 -19.49
CA ALA A 294 0.58 -10.72 -20.18
C ALA A 294 1.98 -10.23 -20.59
N ALA A 295 2.09 -8.97 -21.05
CA ALA A 295 3.36 -8.36 -21.42
C ALA A 295 4.33 -8.24 -20.23
N LEU A 296 3.82 -7.93 -19.04
CA LEU A 296 4.64 -7.90 -17.82
C LEU A 296 5.12 -9.30 -17.42
N ASP A 297 4.26 -10.30 -17.56
CA ASP A 297 4.60 -11.71 -17.30
C ASP A 297 5.68 -12.22 -18.27
N GLU A 298 5.53 -11.91 -19.56
CA GLU A 298 6.51 -12.25 -20.61
C GLU A 298 7.85 -11.56 -20.38
N ALA A 299 7.83 -10.27 -20.03
CA ALA A 299 9.03 -9.48 -19.78
C ALA A 299 9.88 -10.05 -18.63
N GLU A 300 9.27 -10.55 -17.56
CA GLU A 300 10.01 -11.17 -16.44
C GLU A 300 10.74 -12.47 -16.83
N GLN A 301 10.32 -13.14 -17.91
CA GLN A 301 10.98 -14.36 -18.38
C GLN A 301 12.17 -14.08 -19.30
N VAL A 302 12.40 -12.81 -19.68
CA VAL A 302 13.52 -12.44 -20.55
C VAL A 302 14.85 -12.65 -19.83
N VAL A 303 15.73 -13.43 -20.46
CA VAL A 303 17.05 -13.73 -19.93
C VAL A 303 17.93 -12.47 -19.92
N GLY A 304 18.72 -12.33 -18.85
CA GLY A 304 19.71 -11.25 -18.72
C GLY A 304 19.23 -10.05 -17.92
N LEU A 305 17.93 -9.96 -17.58
CA LEU A 305 17.44 -8.97 -16.62
C LEU A 305 18.06 -9.21 -15.23
N ARG A 306 18.49 -8.13 -14.59
CA ARG A 306 19.04 -8.16 -13.22
C ARG A 306 18.13 -7.40 -12.29
N LYS A 307 17.99 -7.86 -11.05
CA LYS A 307 17.38 -7.04 -9.99
C LYS A 307 18.33 -5.90 -9.62
N LEU A 308 17.81 -4.72 -9.28
CA LEU A 308 18.65 -3.59 -8.86
C LEU A 308 19.57 -3.95 -7.69
N GLY A 309 19.09 -4.73 -6.72
CA GLY A 309 19.88 -5.24 -5.58
C GLY A 309 21.08 -6.12 -5.97
N GLN A 310 21.09 -6.67 -7.18
CA GLN A 310 22.22 -7.43 -7.70
C GLN A 310 23.35 -6.53 -8.20
N ILE A 311 23.11 -5.24 -8.44
CA ILE A 311 24.07 -4.29 -9.04
C ILE A 311 24.25 -3.00 -8.22
N ALA A 312 23.36 -2.72 -7.26
CA ALA A 312 23.44 -1.59 -6.36
C ALA A 312 22.79 -1.91 -5.01
N GLU A 313 23.22 -1.23 -3.95
CA GLU A 313 22.58 -1.27 -2.63
C GLU A 313 21.72 -0.03 -2.46
N VAL A 314 20.49 -0.21 -1.96
CA VAL A 314 19.55 0.90 -1.72
C VAL A 314 19.37 1.06 -0.21
N ASP A 315 19.69 2.24 0.30
CA ASP A 315 19.56 2.62 1.70
C ASP A 315 18.57 3.77 1.86
N VAL A 316 17.92 3.82 3.02
CA VAL A 316 17.11 5.00 3.39
C VAL A 316 18.04 6.22 3.57
N GLY A 317 17.54 7.39 3.18
CA GLY A 317 18.16 8.67 3.51
C GLY A 317 18.18 8.97 5.02
N ILE A 318 18.79 10.09 5.38
CA ILE A 318 19.03 10.47 6.77
C ILE A 318 17.71 10.84 7.46
N VAL A 319 17.49 10.22 8.63
CA VAL A 319 16.38 10.54 9.53
C VAL A 319 16.88 11.46 10.64
N THR A 320 16.78 12.76 10.43
CA THR A 320 17.26 13.74 11.43
C THR A 320 16.36 13.80 12.67
N GLY A 321 15.08 13.44 12.53
CA GLY A 321 14.05 13.60 13.58
C GLY A 321 13.50 15.02 13.69
N ARG A 322 14.19 16.03 13.16
CA ARG A 322 13.75 17.44 13.14
C ARG A 322 14.49 18.21 12.04
N ASN A 323 14.08 18.07 10.78
CA ASN A 323 14.79 18.69 9.64
C ASN A 323 15.00 20.20 9.81
N LYS A 324 14.01 20.92 10.35
CA LYS A 324 14.11 22.38 10.61
C LYS A 324 15.26 22.80 11.54
N PHE A 325 15.76 21.89 12.37
CA PHE A 325 16.88 22.15 13.29
C PHE A 325 18.21 21.67 12.73
N PHE A 326 18.21 20.52 12.02
CA PHE A 326 19.44 19.90 11.56
C PHE A 326 19.83 20.30 10.13
N VAL A 327 18.89 20.80 9.31
CA VAL A 327 19.14 21.18 7.92
C VAL A 327 19.02 22.68 7.80
N LEU A 328 20.17 23.32 7.66
CA LEU A 328 20.35 24.77 7.68
C LEU A 328 20.27 25.36 6.27
N GLU A 329 19.74 26.58 6.22
CA GLU A 329 19.94 27.50 5.11
C GLU A 329 21.35 28.10 5.14
N GLU A 330 21.80 28.69 4.03
CA GLU A 330 23.14 29.27 3.94
C GLU A 330 23.37 30.39 4.96
N ALA A 331 22.39 31.28 5.14
CA ALA A 331 22.46 32.36 6.13
C ALA A 331 22.57 31.84 7.57
N GLU A 332 21.86 30.76 7.90
CA GLU A 332 21.94 30.12 9.22
C GLU A 332 23.30 29.44 9.42
N ARG A 333 23.81 28.73 8.41
CA ARG A 333 25.13 28.12 8.43
C ARG A 333 26.22 29.17 8.70
N ASP A 334 26.14 30.32 8.04
CA ASP A 334 27.13 31.37 8.17
C ASP A 334 27.01 32.10 9.52
N ALA A 335 25.79 32.39 10.00
CA ALA A 335 25.55 32.96 11.33
C ALA A 335 26.07 32.06 12.46
N LEU A 336 25.95 30.74 12.30
CA LEU A 336 26.46 29.75 13.25
C LEU A 336 27.95 29.46 13.09
N GLN A 337 28.62 30.01 12.06
CA GLN A 337 30.00 29.64 11.69
C GLN A 337 30.15 28.12 11.48
N ALA A 338 29.11 27.48 10.97
CA ALA A 338 28.96 26.04 10.93
C ALA A 338 29.54 25.39 9.68
N ALA A 339 30.15 26.14 8.74
CA ALA A 339 30.67 25.59 7.49
C ALA A 339 31.57 24.33 7.67
N PRO A 340 32.49 24.26 8.66
CA PRO A 340 33.31 23.05 8.92
C PRO A 340 32.52 21.87 9.53
N TYR A 341 31.31 22.12 9.99
CA TYR A 341 30.42 21.17 10.68
C TYR A 341 29.17 20.88 9.86
N THR A 342 29.21 21.10 8.55
CA THR A 342 28.06 20.80 7.68
C THR A 342 28.43 19.91 6.52
N VAL A 343 27.45 19.10 6.11
CA VAL A 343 27.50 18.25 4.92
C VAL A 343 26.40 18.69 3.96
N PRO A 344 26.67 18.84 2.64
CA PRO A 344 25.63 19.13 1.66
C PRO A 344 24.51 18.08 1.71
N ILE A 345 23.24 18.51 1.70
CA ILE A 345 22.08 17.61 1.77
C ILE A 345 20.95 18.06 0.84
N ILE A 346 20.26 17.09 0.24
CA ILE A 346 19.02 17.31 -0.51
C ILE A 346 17.82 16.70 0.24
N GLY A 347 16.73 17.44 0.31
CA GLY A 347 15.49 16.98 0.96
C GLY A 347 14.25 16.99 0.08
N ARG A 348 14.36 17.50 -1.15
CA ARG A 348 13.25 17.64 -2.09
C ARG A 348 13.54 16.88 -3.37
N THR A 349 12.81 15.80 -3.59
CA THR A 349 12.88 14.98 -4.82
C THR A 349 12.64 15.82 -6.09
N ALA A 350 11.81 16.86 -6.02
CA ALA A 350 11.54 17.76 -7.15
C ALA A 350 12.76 18.54 -7.67
N ALA A 351 13.84 18.62 -6.88
CA ALA A 351 15.11 19.19 -7.31
C ALA A 351 15.90 18.25 -8.22
N LEU A 352 15.69 16.94 -8.10
CA LEU A 352 16.29 15.93 -8.96
C LEU A 352 15.43 15.82 -10.22
N LYS A 353 15.96 16.25 -11.36
CA LYS A 353 15.19 16.29 -12.62
C LYS A 353 15.77 15.40 -13.71
N THR A 354 17.02 14.99 -13.58
CA THR A 354 17.79 14.32 -14.63
C THR A 354 18.62 13.17 -14.07
N SER A 355 19.41 12.51 -14.93
CA SER A 355 20.24 11.37 -14.55
C SER A 355 21.47 11.75 -13.72
N ARG A 356 21.77 13.05 -13.59
CA ARG A 356 22.91 13.60 -12.84
C ARG A 356 22.49 14.76 -11.95
N PHE A 357 23.08 14.84 -10.76
CA PHE A 357 22.98 15.98 -9.87
C PHE A 357 24.37 16.56 -9.63
N THR A 358 24.66 17.66 -10.33
CA THR A 358 25.98 18.29 -10.39
C THR A 358 26.15 19.35 -9.30
N GLN A 359 27.40 19.84 -9.14
CA GLN A 359 27.67 20.97 -8.25
C GLN A 359 26.87 22.23 -8.63
N ALA A 360 26.65 22.46 -9.93
CA ALA A 360 25.84 23.60 -10.40
C ALA A 360 24.37 23.43 -9.99
N ASP A 361 23.82 22.22 -10.12
CA ASP A 361 22.45 21.92 -9.69
C ASP A 361 22.31 22.10 -8.16
N PHE A 362 23.35 21.76 -7.38
CA PHE A 362 23.37 22.00 -5.93
C PHE A 362 23.40 23.50 -5.58
N VAL A 363 24.19 24.31 -6.29
CA VAL A 363 24.20 25.78 -6.11
C VAL A 363 22.84 26.39 -6.43
N ASP A 364 22.13 25.87 -7.43
CA ASP A 364 20.76 26.33 -7.72
C ASP A 364 19.74 25.85 -6.69
N TYR A 365 19.96 24.67 -6.10
CA TYR A 365 19.15 24.12 -5.01
C TYR A 365 19.25 24.98 -3.74
N THR A 366 20.46 25.43 -3.35
CA THR A 366 20.66 26.23 -2.12
C THR A 366 19.94 27.57 -2.15
N LYS A 367 19.66 28.12 -3.34
CA LYS A 367 18.88 29.35 -3.51
C LYS A 367 17.40 29.19 -3.14
N GLN A 368 16.90 27.97 -3.10
CA GLN A 368 15.46 27.68 -2.92
C GLN A 368 15.16 26.87 -1.67
N TYR A 369 16.13 26.11 -1.16
CA TYR A 369 15.90 25.16 -0.08
C TYR A 369 17.07 25.10 0.91
N PRO A 370 16.81 24.78 2.19
CA PRO A 370 17.85 24.38 3.13
C PRO A 370 18.67 23.20 2.57
N ALA A 371 20.00 23.32 2.68
CA ALA A 371 20.93 22.48 1.92
C ALA A 371 22.15 22.00 2.72
N TYR A 372 22.24 22.34 4.00
CA TYR A 372 23.41 22.02 4.81
C TYR A 372 23.00 21.26 6.08
N LEU A 373 23.33 19.96 6.14
CA LEU A 373 23.11 19.13 7.33
C LEU A 373 24.18 19.43 8.36
N LEU A 374 23.78 19.83 9.57
CA LEU A 374 24.67 19.97 10.71
C LEU A 374 25.18 18.59 11.18
N ASP A 375 26.48 18.36 11.07
CA ASP A 375 27.20 17.16 11.50
C ASP A 375 28.18 17.51 12.62
N LEU A 376 27.80 17.12 13.85
CA LEU A 376 28.59 17.34 15.06
C LEU A 376 29.19 16.04 15.62
N ASN A 377 29.08 14.94 14.87
CA ASN A 377 29.55 13.64 15.31
C ASN A 377 31.05 13.69 15.63
N GLY A 378 31.44 13.08 16.74
CA GLY A 378 32.85 13.00 17.16
C GLY A 378 33.48 14.30 17.67
N THR A 379 32.80 15.45 17.57
CA THR A 379 33.33 16.75 18.02
C THR A 379 32.90 17.04 19.46
N SER A 380 33.82 17.38 20.36
CA SER A 380 33.45 17.65 21.76
C SER A 380 32.69 18.96 21.91
N PHE A 381 31.67 19.01 22.78
CA PHE A 381 30.83 20.20 22.95
C PHE A 381 31.64 21.45 23.30
N ALA A 382 32.64 21.33 24.18
CA ALA A 382 33.50 22.43 24.59
C ALA A 382 34.39 22.98 23.47
N SER A 383 34.64 22.19 22.42
CA SER A 383 35.43 22.61 21.26
C SER A 383 34.59 23.25 20.15
N LEU A 384 33.26 23.24 20.25
CA LEU A 384 32.38 23.85 19.26
C LEU A 384 32.43 25.39 19.37
N PRO A 385 32.27 26.12 18.25
CA PRO A 385 32.06 27.57 18.28
C PRO A 385 30.89 27.96 19.20
N THR A 386 31.01 29.07 19.94
CA THR A 386 29.96 29.59 20.82
C THR A 386 28.59 29.67 20.13
N PRO A 387 28.46 30.14 18.88
CA PRO A 387 27.16 30.15 18.19
C PRO A 387 26.50 28.77 18.06
N ILE A 388 27.27 27.71 17.82
CA ILE A 388 26.75 26.33 17.74
C ILE A 388 26.35 25.82 19.13
N GLN A 389 27.14 26.13 20.17
CA GLN A 389 26.80 25.77 21.55
C GLN A 389 25.47 26.42 21.97
N ASP A 390 25.30 27.70 21.68
CA ASP A 390 24.05 28.45 21.95
C ASP A 390 22.87 27.88 21.16
N TYR A 391 23.10 27.48 19.90
CA TYR A 391 22.09 26.84 19.06
C TYR A 391 21.62 25.50 19.62
N ILE A 392 22.52 24.68 20.14
CA ILE A 392 22.18 23.42 20.83
C ILE A 392 21.35 23.72 22.09
N GLN A 393 21.80 24.65 22.93
CA GLN A 393 21.07 25.03 24.14
C GLN A 393 19.67 25.60 23.83
N MET A 394 19.52 26.35 22.73
CA MET A 394 18.22 26.80 22.23
C MET A 394 17.33 25.59 21.89
N GLY A 395 17.86 24.60 21.16
CA GLY A 395 17.11 23.37 20.87
C GLY A 395 16.69 22.59 22.13
N GLU A 396 17.47 22.68 23.21
CA GLU A 396 17.09 22.14 24.51
C GLU A 396 15.93 22.90 25.15
N ARG A 397 15.99 24.24 25.15
CA ARG A 397 14.90 25.11 25.64
C ARG A 397 13.60 24.90 24.86
N GLU A 398 13.70 24.61 23.56
CA GLU A 398 12.57 24.29 22.67
C GLU A 398 12.10 22.84 22.73
N ASN A 399 12.66 22.02 23.63
CA ASN A 399 12.33 20.60 23.80
C ASN A 399 12.60 19.71 22.56
N ILE A 400 13.44 20.13 21.62
CA ILE A 400 13.81 19.34 20.44
C ILE A 400 14.47 18.01 20.86
N HIS A 401 15.31 18.06 21.88
CA HIS A 401 15.96 16.90 22.50
C HIS A 401 14.99 15.82 23.00
N ARG A 402 13.73 16.18 23.31
CA ARG A 402 12.70 15.24 23.80
C ARG A 402 12.01 14.46 22.68
N GLY A 403 12.16 14.90 21.42
CA GLY A 403 11.61 14.20 20.27
C GLY A 403 12.11 12.76 20.19
N TYR A 404 11.27 11.82 19.75
CA TYR A 404 11.55 10.38 19.82
C TYR A 404 12.95 10.00 19.29
N LYS A 405 13.31 10.46 18.08
CA LYS A 405 14.61 10.16 17.46
C LYS A 405 15.78 10.85 18.16
N CYS A 406 15.58 12.05 18.70
CA CYS A 406 16.62 12.78 19.43
C CYS A 406 16.88 12.12 20.80
N ARG A 407 15.83 11.75 21.53
CA ARG A 407 15.89 11.21 22.89
C ARG A 407 16.60 9.85 22.99
N ILE A 408 16.56 9.06 21.92
CA ILE A 408 17.19 7.73 21.90
C ILE A 408 18.68 7.76 21.54
N ARG A 409 19.25 8.94 21.22
CA ARG A 409 20.68 9.11 20.90
C ARG A 409 21.47 9.39 22.18
N GLN A 410 22.75 9.01 22.19
CA GLN A 410 23.65 9.30 23.32
C GLN A 410 23.83 10.82 23.51
N ARG A 411 24.17 11.54 22.43
CA ARG A 411 24.03 12.99 22.35
C ARG A 411 22.87 13.27 21.42
N TRP A 412 21.85 13.98 21.91
CA TRP A 412 20.58 14.12 21.18
C TRP A 412 20.74 14.78 19.80
N PHE A 413 21.79 15.60 19.65
CA PHE A 413 22.16 16.31 18.42
C PHE A 413 23.11 15.55 17.48
N ASP A 414 23.55 14.33 17.82
CA ASP A 414 24.35 13.50 16.91
C ASP A 414 23.44 12.78 15.91
N VAL A 415 23.43 13.25 14.67
CA VAL A 415 22.64 12.62 13.60
C VAL A 415 23.39 11.37 13.11
N PRO A 416 22.80 10.16 13.20
CA PRO A 416 23.48 8.94 12.81
C PRO A 416 23.46 8.71 11.29
N SER A 417 24.34 7.82 10.82
CA SER A 417 24.35 7.29 9.44
C SER A 417 24.54 8.35 8.35
N ILE A 418 25.36 9.37 8.61
CA ILE A 418 25.74 10.35 7.59
C ILE A 418 26.72 9.68 6.63
N ALA A 419 26.30 9.54 5.37
CA ALA A 419 27.13 9.01 4.29
C ALA A 419 26.69 9.63 2.97
N ILE A 420 27.68 9.91 2.12
CA ILE A 420 27.50 10.43 0.76
C ILE A 420 27.29 9.21 -0.17
N PRO A 421 26.13 9.07 -0.81
CA PRO A 421 25.88 7.99 -1.77
C PRO A 421 26.50 8.28 -3.14
N ASP A 422 26.62 7.25 -3.97
CA ASP A 422 26.99 7.41 -5.38
C ASP A 422 25.84 7.98 -6.22
N ALA A 423 24.59 7.71 -5.82
CA ALA A 423 23.40 8.17 -6.50
C ALA A 423 22.20 8.32 -5.53
N PHE A 424 21.17 9.00 -6.02
CA PHE A 424 19.89 9.15 -5.37
C PHE A 424 18.83 8.37 -6.14
N LEU A 425 17.95 7.68 -5.42
CA LEU A 425 16.75 7.07 -6.01
C LEU A 425 15.52 7.64 -5.34
N PHE A 426 14.50 7.93 -6.14
CA PHE A 426 13.27 8.50 -5.61
C PHE A 426 12.57 7.47 -4.72
N ARG A 427 12.31 7.85 -3.47
CA ARG A 427 11.46 7.06 -2.58
C ARG A 427 9.99 7.41 -2.80
N GLN A 428 9.65 8.70 -2.71
CA GLN A 428 8.31 9.22 -2.97
C GLN A 428 8.24 9.78 -4.38
N ILE A 429 7.35 9.22 -5.18
CA ILE A 429 7.27 9.39 -6.63
C ILE A 429 5.88 9.87 -7.00
N HIS A 430 5.82 10.97 -7.76
CA HIS A 430 4.58 11.46 -8.35
C HIS A 430 4.41 10.94 -9.78
N ARG A 431 5.38 11.20 -10.67
CA ARG A 431 5.29 10.85 -12.10
C ARG A 431 5.98 9.53 -12.47
N TYR A 432 7.25 9.39 -12.11
CA TYR A 432 8.08 8.22 -12.38
C TYR A 432 9.30 8.21 -11.45
N PRO A 433 9.85 7.03 -11.10
CA PRO A 433 11.13 6.94 -10.42
C PRO A 433 12.26 7.45 -11.31
N LEU A 434 13.31 7.97 -10.66
CA LEU A 434 14.54 8.37 -11.33
C LEU A 434 15.73 7.99 -10.45
N LEU A 435 16.77 7.46 -11.09
CA LEU A 435 18.07 7.20 -10.49
C LEU A 435 19.03 8.30 -10.96
N THR A 436 19.52 9.11 -10.03
CA THR A 436 20.31 10.31 -10.31
C THR A 436 21.69 10.21 -9.68
N ILE A 437 22.75 10.26 -10.48
CA ILE A 437 24.14 10.20 -10.01
C ILE A 437 24.45 11.44 -9.18
N ASN A 438 25.07 11.22 -8.02
CA ASN A 438 25.47 12.29 -7.12
C ASN A 438 26.89 12.75 -7.44
N GLU A 439 27.01 13.78 -8.28
CA GLU A 439 28.30 14.43 -8.57
C GLU A 439 28.55 15.64 -7.66
N ALA A 440 27.52 16.12 -6.94
CA ALA A 440 27.62 17.23 -5.99
C ALA A 440 28.20 16.83 -4.62
N GLY A 441 28.38 15.53 -4.35
CA GLY A 441 28.85 15.05 -3.05
C GLY A 441 27.86 15.30 -1.90
N ALA A 442 26.57 15.41 -2.21
CA ALA A 442 25.53 15.63 -1.21
C ALA A 442 25.01 14.31 -0.60
N THR A 443 24.43 14.36 0.59
CA THR A 443 23.60 13.28 1.14
C THR A 443 22.12 13.61 0.96
N SER A 444 21.21 12.79 1.47
CA SER A 444 19.77 13.00 1.35
C SER A 444 19.00 12.80 2.65
N THR A 445 17.83 13.42 2.77
CA THR A 445 16.85 13.05 3.82
C THR A 445 16.13 11.75 3.47
N ASP A 446 15.42 11.17 4.43
CA ASP A 446 14.67 9.91 4.32
C ASP A 446 13.57 9.87 3.24
N THR A 447 13.23 11.01 2.63
CA THR A 447 12.35 11.15 1.45
C THR A 447 13.01 10.75 0.12
N ILE A 448 14.32 10.51 0.10
CA ILE A 448 15.10 10.12 -1.07
C ILE A 448 16.07 9.02 -0.64
N HIS A 449 16.08 7.90 -1.38
CA HIS A 449 17.02 6.81 -1.12
C HIS A 449 18.43 7.18 -1.53
N ARG A 450 19.37 6.62 -0.79
CA ARG A 450 20.80 6.64 -1.05
C ARG A 450 21.17 5.35 -1.75
N VAL A 451 21.89 5.45 -2.87
CA VAL A 451 22.29 4.29 -3.66
C VAL A 451 23.81 4.21 -3.70
N ARG A 452 24.35 3.02 -3.45
CA ARG A 452 25.76 2.69 -3.68
C ARG A 452 25.86 1.68 -4.81
N PHE A 453 26.69 1.95 -5.81
CA PHE A 453 26.87 1.02 -6.91
C PHE A 453 27.89 -0.05 -6.55
N LYS A 454 27.71 -1.27 -7.08
CA LYS A 454 28.78 -2.27 -7.03
C LYS A 454 29.96 -1.84 -7.92
N PRO A 455 31.21 -2.21 -7.57
CA PRO A 455 32.41 -1.70 -8.24
C PRO A 455 32.45 -1.88 -9.76
N GLU A 456 31.87 -2.94 -10.29
CA GLU A 456 31.87 -3.31 -11.70
C GLU A 456 30.83 -2.57 -12.56
N ILE A 457 30.01 -1.71 -11.96
CA ILE A 457 28.86 -1.10 -12.62
C ILE A 457 29.22 0.28 -13.19
N ASN A 458 28.94 0.45 -14.49
CA ASN A 458 29.01 1.75 -15.14
C ASN A 458 27.83 2.61 -14.66
N ARG A 459 28.15 3.57 -13.79
CA ARG A 459 27.18 4.44 -13.11
C ARG A 459 26.34 5.29 -14.06
N ARG A 460 26.99 5.86 -15.10
CA ARG A 460 26.33 6.70 -16.10
C ARG A 460 25.39 5.90 -16.98
N LEU A 461 25.86 4.76 -17.45
CA LEU A 461 25.04 3.83 -18.19
C LEU A 461 23.81 3.41 -17.37
N LEU A 462 24.01 2.93 -16.14
CA LEU A 462 22.92 2.46 -15.28
C LEU A 462 21.88 3.55 -15.01
N ALA A 463 22.31 4.78 -14.68
CA ALA A 463 21.38 5.89 -14.45
C ALA A 463 20.53 6.21 -15.70
N SER A 464 21.12 6.15 -16.90
CA SER A 464 20.40 6.37 -18.15
C SER A 464 19.44 5.23 -18.48
N ILE A 465 19.87 3.97 -18.37
CA ILE A 465 19.04 2.81 -18.74
C ILE A 465 17.98 2.48 -17.68
N PHE A 466 18.14 2.92 -16.43
CA PHE A 466 17.12 2.80 -15.39
C PHE A 466 15.79 3.43 -15.85
N PHE A 467 15.86 4.47 -16.68
CA PHE A 467 14.71 5.16 -17.23
C PHE A 467 14.16 4.46 -18.48
N ASN A 468 13.59 3.27 -18.30
CA ASN A 468 12.98 2.43 -19.34
C ASN A 468 11.55 1.96 -18.95
N SER A 469 10.71 1.64 -19.93
CA SER A 469 9.32 1.17 -19.77
C SER A 469 9.16 0.08 -18.72
N LEU A 470 10.00 -0.95 -18.76
CA LEU A 470 9.87 -2.13 -17.91
C LEU A 470 10.12 -1.78 -16.44
N THR A 471 11.23 -1.08 -16.16
CA THR A 471 11.56 -0.64 -14.81
C THR A 471 10.50 0.33 -14.26
N LEU A 472 9.98 1.25 -15.09
CA LEU A 472 8.92 2.17 -14.67
C LEU A 472 7.59 1.45 -14.40
N ALA A 473 7.20 0.48 -15.24
CA ALA A 473 6.01 -0.33 -15.01
C ALA A 473 6.13 -1.15 -13.73
N TRP A 474 7.29 -1.78 -13.51
CA TRP A 474 7.53 -2.59 -12.32
C TRP A 474 7.56 -1.77 -11.05
N ALA A 475 8.00 -0.50 -11.11
CA ALA A 475 7.92 0.42 -9.98
C ALA A 475 6.48 0.65 -9.52
N GLU A 476 5.51 0.76 -10.44
CA GLU A 476 4.10 0.87 -10.08
C GLU A 476 3.52 -0.45 -9.54
N VAL A 477 4.00 -1.60 -10.02
CA VAL A 477 3.60 -2.92 -9.49
C VAL A 477 4.14 -3.13 -8.08
N CYS A 478 5.42 -2.82 -7.85
CA CYS A 478 6.13 -3.09 -6.61
C CYS A 478 6.02 -1.98 -5.56
N GLY A 479 5.73 -0.74 -5.95
CA GLY A 479 5.57 0.35 -5.00
C GLY A 479 4.25 0.33 -4.26
N ARG A 480 4.16 1.19 -3.27
CA ARG A 480 2.98 1.38 -2.43
C ARG A 480 2.30 2.67 -2.81
N SER A 481 1.08 2.57 -3.31
CA SER A 481 0.21 3.71 -3.53
C SER A 481 -0.35 4.21 -2.20
N TYR A 482 -0.31 5.53 -1.98
CA TYR A 482 -1.04 6.22 -0.93
C TYR A 482 -1.97 7.27 -1.54
N GLY A 483 -2.98 7.68 -0.77
CA GLY A 483 -3.94 8.70 -1.18
C GLY A 483 -3.25 10.00 -1.64
N GLY A 484 -3.84 10.66 -2.63
CA GLY A 484 -3.25 11.83 -3.29
C GLY A 484 -2.27 11.47 -4.42
N GLY A 485 -2.16 10.19 -4.77
CA GLY A 485 -1.43 9.71 -5.93
C GLY A 485 0.08 9.71 -5.74
N VAL A 486 0.58 9.42 -4.54
CA VAL A 486 2.02 9.24 -4.29
C VAL A 486 2.36 7.75 -4.32
N LEU A 487 3.38 7.37 -5.09
CA LEU A 487 4.00 6.05 -5.05
C LEU A 487 5.20 6.09 -4.10
N GLU A 488 5.26 5.18 -3.15
CA GLU A 488 6.43 4.97 -2.32
C GLU A 488 7.11 3.66 -2.67
N LEU A 489 8.41 3.69 -2.93
CA LEU A 489 9.24 2.49 -2.99
C LEU A 489 10.04 2.39 -1.69
N GLU A 490 9.89 1.31 -0.93
CA GLU A 490 10.86 1.01 0.13
C GLU A 490 12.16 0.42 -0.45
N PRO A 491 13.30 0.42 0.28
CA PRO A 491 14.57 -0.07 -0.27
C PRO A 491 14.50 -1.48 -0.85
N ARG A 492 13.86 -2.42 -0.15
CA ARG A 492 13.67 -3.78 -0.64
C ARG A 492 12.80 -3.85 -1.90
N GLU A 493 11.84 -2.94 -2.07
CA GLU A 493 10.99 -2.90 -3.27
C GLU A 493 11.77 -2.31 -4.45
N ALA A 494 12.57 -1.26 -4.19
CA ALA A 494 13.49 -0.70 -5.17
C ALA A 494 14.54 -1.72 -5.63
N GLU A 495 15.12 -2.51 -4.71
CA GLU A 495 16.11 -3.54 -5.03
C GLU A 495 15.55 -4.68 -5.89
N GLU A 496 14.24 -4.89 -5.88
CA GLU A 496 13.56 -5.91 -6.69
C GLU A 496 13.20 -5.44 -8.10
N LEU A 497 13.44 -4.17 -8.44
CA LEU A 497 13.18 -3.65 -9.77
C LEU A 497 14.02 -4.39 -10.84
N PRO A 498 13.41 -4.87 -11.93
CA PRO A 498 14.12 -5.44 -13.05
C PRO A 498 14.83 -4.34 -13.82
N ILE A 499 16.13 -4.51 -14.00
CA ILE A 499 17.03 -3.62 -14.72
C ILE A 499 17.63 -4.37 -15.91
N PRO A 500 17.42 -3.88 -17.15
CA PRO A 500 18.04 -4.43 -18.35
C PRO A 500 19.51 -3.97 -18.46
N TYR A 501 20.36 -4.35 -17.50
CA TYR A 501 21.77 -3.94 -17.46
C TYR A 501 22.68 -4.91 -18.20
N ASP A 502 23.36 -4.40 -19.21
CA ASP A 502 24.50 -5.02 -19.88
C ASP A 502 25.55 -3.93 -20.16
N ALA A 503 26.81 -4.21 -19.82
CA ALA A 503 27.91 -3.25 -19.96
C ALA A 503 28.25 -2.92 -21.43
N GLU A 504 27.80 -3.75 -22.38
CA GLU A 504 28.00 -3.56 -23.82
C GLU A 504 26.92 -2.68 -24.47
N ILE A 505 25.96 -2.16 -23.70
CA ILE A 505 24.94 -1.25 -24.25
C ILE A 505 25.58 0.06 -24.70
N GLU A 506 25.50 0.33 -25.99
CA GLU A 506 25.92 1.59 -26.61
C GLU A 506 24.73 2.57 -26.66
N ILE A 507 24.61 3.41 -25.64
CA ILE A 507 23.59 4.47 -25.57
C ILE A 507 24.26 5.83 -25.38
N ASP A 508 23.71 6.86 -26.02
CA ASP A 508 24.13 8.24 -25.79
C ASP A 508 23.52 8.75 -24.48
N VAL A 509 24.30 8.64 -23.41
CA VAL A 509 23.89 9.08 -22.06
C VAL A 509 23.67 10.59 -21.98
N GLU A 510 24.39 11.39 -22.78
CA GLU A 510 24.26 12.85 -22.78
C GLU A 510 22.95 13.27 -23.46
N LYS A 511 22.52 12.55 -24.51
CA LYS A 511 21.19 12.73 -25.10
C LYS A 511 20.07 12.43 -24.10
N VAL A 512 20.18 11.37 -23.29
CA VAL A 512 19.19 11.06 -22.24
C VAL A 512 19.13 12.20 -21.23
N GLU A 513 20.30 12.67 -20.78
CA GLU A 513 20.42 13.80 -19.85
C GLU A 513 19.78 15.08 -20.41
N GLU A 514 20.07 15.44 -21.67
CA GLU A 514 19.50 16.62 -22.33
C GLU A 514 17.98 16.55 -22.45
N LEU A 515 17.44 15.40 -22.87
CA LEU A 515 16.00 15.20 -23.00
C LEU A 515 15.30 15.35 -21.64
N LEU A 516 15.84 14.74 -20.58
CA LEU A 516 15.30 14.89 -19.23
C LEU A 516 15.38 16.33 -18.73
N ARG A 517 16.52 17.02 -18.94
CA ARG A 517 16.75 18.40 -18.52
C ARG A 517 15.76 19.38 -19.17
N ASN A 518 15.39 19.11 -20.41
CA ASN A 518 14.41 19.89 -21.18
C ASN A 518 12.95 19.45 -20.94
N GLY A 519 12.68 18.56 -19.98
CA GLY A 519 11.33 18.10 -19.66
C GLY A 519 10.71 17.16 -20.71
N ARG A 520 11.51 16.65 -21.65
CA ARG A 520 11.11 15.74 -22.74
C ARG A 520 11.24 14.27 -22.31
N ALA A 521 10.70 13.96 -21.14
CA ALA A 521 10.86 12.66 -20.51
C ALA A 521 10.32 11.50 -21.36
N LEU A 522 9.19 11.66 -22.04
CA LEU A 522 8.65 10.60 -22.91
C LEU A 522 9.58 10.29 -24.08
N GLU A 523 10.25 11.30 -24.64
CA GLU A 523 11.21 11.09 -25.73
C GLU A 523 12.51 10.46 -25.24
N ALA A 524 12.96 10.79 -24.02
CA ALA A 524 14.07 10.08 -23.38
C ALA A 524 13.72 8.60 -23.21
N LEU A 525 12.51 8.33 -22.75
CA LEU A 525 12.02 6.99 -22.48
C LEU A 525 11.86 6.17 -23.77
N ASP A 526 11.33 6.76 -24.85
CA ASP A 526 11.26 6.11 -26.16
C ASP A 526 12.65 5.84 -26.76
N TYR A 527 13.60 6.74 -26.53
CA TYR A 527 14.99 6.55 -26.94
C TYR A 527 15.66 5.39 -26.19
N VAL A 528 15.54 5.36 -24.86
CA VAL A 528 16.08 4.28 -24.01
C VAL A 528 15.44 2.94 -24.36
N ASP A 529 14.12 2.89 -24.48
CA ASP A 529 13.40 1.65 -24.78
C ASP A 529 13.80 1.04 -26.12
N ARG A 530 14.00 1.87 -27.14
CA ARG A 530 14.47 1.41 -28.45
C ARG A 530 15.85 0.75 -28.35
N ILE A 531 16.82 1.44 -27.75
CA ILE A 531 18.20 0.94 -27.69
C ILE A 531 18.33 -0.25 -26.73
N VAL A 532 17.71 -0.15 -25.56
CA VAL A 532 17.90 -1.11 -24.48
C VAL A 532 16.94 -2.28 -24.62
N LEU A 533 15.62 -2.03 -24.54
CA LEU A 533 14.65 -3.13 -24.51
C LEU A 533 14.54 -3.79 -25.87
N LYS A 534 14.39 -3.02 -26.95
CA LYS A 534 14.22 -3.57 -28.30
C LYS A 534 15.53 -4.07 -28.90
N ASP A 535 16.52 -3.21 -29.08
CA ASP A 535 17.72 -3.57 -29.85
C ASP A 535 18.66 -4.51 -29.09
N LYS A 536 18.85 -4.33 -27.77
CA LYS A 536 19.73 -5.20 -26.96
C LYS A 536 19.02 -6.43 -26.38
N PHE A 537 17.84 -6.25 -25.79
CA PHE A 537 17.12 -7.35 -25.11
C PHE A 537 16.05 -8.03 -25.97
N GLY A 538 15.84 -7.60 -27.21
CA GLY A 538 14.99 -8.28 -28.18
C GLY A 538 13.48 -8.15 -27.94
N PHE A 539 13.04 -7.18 -27.14
CA PHE A 539 11.62 -6.91 -26.94
C PHE A 539 11.00 -6.45 -28.25
N ASP A 540 10.02 -7.18 -28.76
CA ASP A 540 9.32 -6.75 -29.98
C ASP A 540 8.48 -5.48 -29.72
N ALA A 541 8.00 -4.87 -30.81
CA ALA A 541 7.24 -3.62 -30.71
C ALA A 541 5.87 -3.80 -30.02
N HIS A 542 5.29 -4.99 -30.07
CA HIS A 542 4.01 -5.30 -29.46
C HIS A 542 4.16 -5.43 -27.94
N LEU A 543 5.14 -6.22 -27.50
CA LEU A 543 5.52 -6.38 -26.09
C LEU A 543 5.87 -5.01 -25.48
N LEU A 544 6.74 -4.24 -26.12
CA LEU A 544 7.14 -2.92 -25.62
C LEU A 544 5.96 -1.95 -25.48
N LYS A 545 5.04 -1.94 -26.46
CA LYS A 545 3.82 -1.12 -26.41
C LYS A 545 2.98 -1.46 -25.17
N HIS A 546 2.82 -2.74 -24.86
CA HIS A 546 1.99 -3.19 -23.74
C HIS A 546 2.66 -3.01 -22.38
N ILE A 547 4.00 -3.12 -22.29
CA ILE A 547 4.74 -2.73 -21.07
C ILE A 547 4.58 -1.23 -20.81
N ARG A 548 4.72 -0.39 -21.85
CA ARG A 548 4.44 1.05 -21.75
C ARG A 548 3.01 1.31 -21.29
N CYS A 549 2.05 0.57 -21.84
CA CYS A 549 0.65 0.66 -21.46
C CYS A 549 0.45 0.27 -19.99
N ALA A 550 1.11 -0.78 -19.51
CA ALA A 550 1.07 -1.21 -18.12
C ALA A 550 1.52 -0.10 -17.16
N TRP A 551 2.65 0.55 -17.45
CA TRP A 551 3.12 1.70 -16.68
C TRP A 551 2.09 2.83 -16.67
N GLN A 552 1.56 3.21 -17.83
CA GLN A 552 0.57 4.30 -17.94
C GLN A 552 -0.69 3.97 -17.17
N GLN A 553 -1.26 2.77 -17.34
CA GLN A 553 -2.47 2.35 -16.64
C GLN A 553 -2.30 2.39 -15.12
N LEU A 554 -1.23 1.79 -14.57
CA LEU A 554 -1.04 1.77 -13.12
C LEU A 554 -0.72 3.16 -12.55
N ARG A 555 0.11 3.95 -13.25
CA ARG A 555 0.42 5.33 -12.86
C ARG A 555 -0.83 6.20 -12.86
N ASP A 556 -1.63 6.15 -13.92
CA ASP A 556 -2.83 6.98 -14.06
C ASP A 556 -3.89 6.50 -13.07
N ARG A 557 -4.04 5.18 -12.90
CA ARG A 557 -4.86 4.57 -11.86
C ARG A 557 -4.49 5.08 -10.47
N ARG A 558 -3.22 5.33 -10.17
CA ARG A 558 -2.76 5.91 -8.90
C ARG A 558 -3.01 7.42 -8.81
N ILE A 559 -2.66 8.19 -9.85
CA ILE A 559 -2.75 9.66 -9.84
C ILE A 559 -4.21 10.15 -9.86
N GLU A 560 -5.11 9.40 -10.50
CA GLU A 560 -6.55 9.71 -10.55
C GLU A 560 -7.26 9.47 -9.21
N ARG A 561 -6.63 8.75 -8.26
CA ARG A 561 -7.17 8.50 -6.92
C ARG A 561 -7.13 9.75 -6.05
N LYS A 562 -8.19 10.56 -6.17
CA LYS A 562 -8.42 11.79 -5.39
C LYS A 562 -9.72 11.74 -4.60
#